data_AF-A0F0C2-F1
#
_entry.id   AF-A0F0C2-F1
#
_cell.length_a   1.000
_cell.length_b   1.000
_cell.length_c   1.000
_cell.angle_alpha   90.00
_cell.angle_beta   90.00
_cell.angle_gamma   90.00
#
_symmetry.space_group_name_H-M   'P 1'
#
loop_
_entity.id
_entity.type
_entity.pdbx_description
1 polymer ?
#
loop_
_entity_poly.entity_id
_entity_poly.type
_entity_poly.pdbx_seq_one_letter_code
_entity_poly.pdbx_strand_id
1 'polypeptide(L)'
;MKILTVFMIFIANFLNMMQVFSVKDRFLIINGSYELCVYAENLGEDCENLCKQQKATDGFCRQPHCFCTDMPDNYATRPDTVDPIM
;
A
#
# COMPACT_ATOMS: atom_id res chain seq x y z
N MET A 1 0.40 -36.78 21.72
CA MET A 1 1.29 -35.61 21.85
C MET A 1 1.99 -35.20 20.55
N LYS A 2 2.39 -36.11 19.63
CA LYS A 2 3.08 -35.73 18.38
C LYS A 2 2.24 -34.95 17.34
N ILE A 3 0.93 -35.19 17.27
CA ILE A 3 0.07 -34.51 16.27
C ILE A 3 -0.09 -33.01 16.56
N LEU A 4 -0.17 -32.64 17.84
CA LEU A 4 -0.42 -31.26 18.29
C LEU A 4 0.77 -30.34 17.98
N THR A 5 1.99 -30.82 18.17
CA THR A 5 3.21 -30.08 17.83
C THR A 5 3.35 -29.86 16.33
N VAL A 6 3.02 -30.85 15.50
CA VAL A 6 3.02 -30.68 14.03
C VAL A 6 2.00 -29.63 13.62
N PHE A 7 0.80 -29.65 14.20
CA PHE A 7 -0.25 -28.67 13.90
C PHE A 7 0.18 -27.24 14.27
N MET A 8 0.84 -27.04 15.41
CA MET A 8 1.36 -25.73 15.82
C MET A 8 2.49 -25.23 14.93
N ILE A 9 3.41 -26.09 14.48
CA ILE A 9 4.47 -25.71 13.53
C ILE A 9 3.85 -25.30 12.19
N PHE A 10 2.80 -25.99 11.76
CA PHE A 10 2.07 -25.65 10.54
C PHE A 10 1.39 -24.29 10.67
N ILE A 11 0.71 -24.02 11.79
CA ILE A 11 0.08 -22.72 12.06
C ILE A 11 1.14 -21.60 12.12
N ALA A 12 2.26 -21.81 12.79
CA ALA A 12 3.32 -20.81 12.89
C ALA A 12 3.92 -20.49 11.50
N ASN A 13 4.18 -21.50 10.67
CA ASN A 13 4.61 -21.28 9.28
C ASN A 13 3.52 -20.62 8.43
N PHE A 14 2.26 -21.02 8.62
CA PHE A 14 1.13 -20.46 7.89
C PHE A 14 0.94 -18.98 8.25
N LEU A 15 1.01 -18.60 9.52
CA LEU A 15 0.95 -17.20 9.97
C LEU A 15 2.14 -16.38 9.46
N ASN A 16 3.33 -16.99 9.41
CA ASN A 16 4.54 -16.33 8.89
C ASN A 16 4.48 -16.13 7.37
N MET A 17 3.94 -17.11 6.62
CA MET A 17 3.67 -16.96 5.18
C MET A 17 2.51 -16.01 4.89
N MET A 18 1.48 -16.04 5.73
CA MET A 18 0.29 -15.22 5.55
C MET A 18 0.56 -13.75 5.76
N GLN A 19 1.78 -13.35 6.23
CA GLN A 19 2.20 -11.98 6.56
C GLN A 19 0.98 -11.10 6.51
N VAL A 20 0.15 -11.16 7.56
CA VAL A 20 -1.17 -10.50 7.54
C VAL A 20 -0.84 -9.03 7.55
N PHE A 21 -0.54 -8.51 6.36
CA PHE A 21 -0.35 -7.13 6.06
C PHE A 21 -1.70 -6.56 6.41
N SER A 22 -1.75 -5.74 7.45
CA SER A 22 -2.88 -4.87 7.70
C SER A 22 -2.90 -3.91 6.52
N VAL A 23 -3.52 -4.38 5.45
CA VAL A 23 -3.78 -3.63 4.26
C VAL A 23 -4.66 -2.45 4.66
N LYS A 24 -4.20 -1.25 4.34
CA LYS A 24 -4.88 0.00 4.69
C LYS A 24 -5.00 0.86 3.46
N ASP A 25 -6.13 1.53 3.33
CA ASP A 25 -6.34 2.47 2.23
C ASP A 25 -5.68 3.81 2.53
N ARG A 26 -4.96 4.36 1.56
CA ARG A 26 -4.12 5.56 1.74
C ARG A 26 -4.04 6.38 0.46
N PHE A 27 -3.69 7.66 0.60
CA PHE A 27 -3.31 8.47 -0.55
C PHE A 27 -1.92 8.07 -1.04
N LEU A 28 -1.77 8.02 -2.36
CA LEU A 28 -0.51 7.69 -3.01
C LEU A 28 0.51 8.81 -2.79
N ILE A 29 1.72 8.42 -2.39
CA ILE A 29 2.88 9.28 -2.21
C ILE A 29 3.96 8.88 -3.22
N ILE A 30 4.38 9.84 -4.04
CA ILE A 30 5.50 9.70 -4.98
C ILE A 30 6.44 10.88 -4.75
N ASN A 31 7.74 10.62 -4.68
CA ASN A 31 8.77 11.64 -4.44
C ASN A 31 8.49 12.54 -3.20
N GLY A 32 7.94 11.95 -2.14
CA GLY A 32 7.61 12.70 -0.92
C GLY A 32 6.46 13.70 -1.07
N SER A 33 5.57 13.54 -2.05
CA SER A 33 4.36 14.36 -2.22
C SER A 33 3.15 13.49 -2.57
N TYR A 34 1.95 13.96 -2.24
CA TYR A 34 0.71 13.27 -2.66
C TYR A 34 0.52 13.37 -4.16
N GLU A 35 0.36 12.23 -4.81
CA GLU A 35 0.19 12.18 -6.26
C GLU A 35 -1.13 12.84 -6.66
N LEU A 36 -1.07 13.76 -7.62
CA LEU A 36 -2.21 14.52 -8.10
C LEU A 36 -2.87 13.79 -9.26
N CYS A 37 -4.19 13.71 -9.23
CA CYS A 37 -5.01 13.22 -10.32
C CYS A 37 -5.96 14.32 -10.79
N VAL A 38 -5.46 15.56 -10.90
CA VAL A 38 -6.23 16.67 -11.45
C VAL A 38 -5.65 16.99 -12.82
N TYR A 39 -6.51 17.15 -13.83
CA TYR A 39 -6.16 17.57 -15.19
C TYR A 39 -5.43 16.54 -16.08
N ALA A 40 -5.17 15.31 -15.62
CA ALA A 40 -4.69 14.24 -16.50
C ALA A 40 -5.86 13.63 -17.29
N GLU A 41 -5.72 13.43 -18.60
CA GLU A 41 -6.81 12.92 -19.46
C GLU A 41 -7.19 11.45 -19.14
N ASN A 42 -6.37 10.71 -18.38
CA ASN A 42 -6.56 9.29 -18.00
C ASN A 42 -6.60 9.06 -16.46
N LEU A 43 -7.39 9.87 -15.74
CA LEU A 43 -7.45 9.93 -14.27
C LEU A 43 -7.54 8.60 -13.50
N GLY A 44 -8.24 7.61 -14.03
CA GLY A 44 -8.43 6.32 -13.37
C GLY A 44 -7.24 5.38 -13.57
N GLU A 45 -6.87 5.17 -14.84
CA GLU A 45 -5.81 4.21 -15.22
C GLU A 45 -4.44 4.60 -14.65
N ASP A 46 -4.12 5.90 -14.60
CA ASP A 46 -2.83 6.33 -14.06
C ASP A 46 -2.74 6.05 -12.55
N CYS A 47 -3.77 6.38 -11.76
CA CYS A 47 -3.77 6.08 -10.34
C CYS A 47 -3.75 4.57 -10.06
N GLU A 48 -4.55 3.78 -10.78
CA GLU A 48 -4.58 2.32 -10.62
C GLU A 48 -3.22 1.70 -10.87
N ASN A 49 -2.57 2.06 -11.98
CA ASN A 49 -1.26 1.55 -12.35
C ASN A 49 -0.18 1.94 -11.32
N LEU A 50 -0.19 3.20 -10.87
CA LEU A 50 0.77 3.67 -9.87
C LEU A 50 0.55 2.99 -8.50
N CYS A 51 -0.70 2.81 -8.08
CA CYS A 51 -1.03 2.09 -6.85
C CYS A 51 -0.55 0.63 -6.91
N LYS A 52 -0.78 -0.07 -8.04
CA LYS A 52 -0.32 -1.45 -8.24
C LYS A 52 1.20 -1.57 -8.28
N GLN A 53 1.92 -0.57 -8.80
CA GLN A 53 3.40 -0.52 -8.70
C GLN A 53 3.88 -0.47 -7.24
N GLN A 54 3.10 0.14 -6.35
CA GLN A 54 3.34 0.16 -4.90
C GLN A 54 2.78 -1.06 -4.15
N LYS A 55 2.37 -2.12 -4.89
CA LYS A 55 1.77 -3.36 -4.36
C LYS A 55 0.42 -3.16 -3.64
N ALA A 56 -0.31 -2.10 -3.96
CA ALA A 56 -1.71 -1.97 -3.57
C ALA A 56 -2.61 -2.91 -4.40
N THR A 57 -3.81 -3.22 -3.91
CA THR A 57 -4.79 -4.03 -4.66
C THR A 57 -5.35 -3.25 -5.85
N ASP A 58 -5.73 -2.00 -5.61
CA ASP A 58 -6.39 -1.14 -6.59
C ASP A 58 -6.06 0.34 -6.34
N GLY A 59 -6.39 1.21 -7.29
CA GLY A 59 -6.20 2.64 -7.19
C GLY A 59 -7.20 3.43 -8.02
N PHE A 60 -7.62 4.57 -7.49
CA PHE A 60 -8.52 5.48 -8.22
C PHE A 60 -8.26 6.94 -7.86
N CYS A 61 -8.71 7.82 -8.74
CA CYS A 61 -8.63 9.25 -8.49
C CYS A 61 -9.73 9.68 -7.51
N ARG A 62 -9.33 10.08 -6.29
CA ARG A 62 -10.19 10.77 -5.32
C ARG A 62 -9.77 12.22 -5.27
N GLN A 63 -10.32 13.00 -6.21
CA GLN A 63 -9.86 14.36 -6.48
C GLN A 63 -9.61 15.19 -5.21
N PRO A 64 -8.43 15.84 -5.09
CA PRO A 64 -7.43 16.00 -6.16
C PRO A 64 -6.35 14.91 -6.22
N HIS A 65 -6.40 13.85 -5.40
CA HIS A 65 -5.28 12.92 -5.21
C HIS A 65 -5.60 11.46 -5.57
N CYS A 66 -4.58 10.70 -5.97
CA CYS A 66 -4.71 9.26 -6.13
C CYS A 66 -4.89 8.58 -4.77
N PHE A 67 -5.86 7.68 -4.69
CA PHE A 67 -6.17 6.89 -3.50
C PHE A 67 -6.00 5.42 -3.83
N CYS A 68 -5.20 4.72 -3.03
CA CYS A 68 -4.89 3.31 -3.21
C CYS A 68 -5.56 2.49 -2.11
N THR A 69 -6.08 1.33 -2.49
CA THR A 69 -6.69 0.37 -1.55
C THR A 69 -5.70 -0.71 -1.19
N ASP A 70 -5.82 -1.20 0.04
CA ASP A 70 -5.02 -2.30 0.54
C ASP A 70 -3.49 -2.10 0.42
N MET A 71 -3.00 -0.91 0.72
CA MET A 71 -1.55 -0.68 0.70
C MET A 71 -0.83 -1.49 1.78
N PRO A 72 0.36 -2.03 1.48
CA PRO A 72 1.13 -2.81 2.43
C PRO A 72 1.56 -1.95 3.63
N ASP A 73 1.68 -2.57 4.80
CA ASP A 73 1.98 -1.87 6.06
C ASP A 73 3.30 -1.10 6.05
N ASN A 74 4.26 -1.52 5.24
CA ASN A 74 5.56 -0.88 5.08
C ASN A 74 5.53 0.33 4.14
N TYR A 75 4.38 0.67 3.57
CA TYR A 75 4.23 1.84 2.71
C TYR A 75 4.32 3.14 3.50
N ALA A 76 4.94 4.17 2.89
CA ALA A 76 5.09 5.48 3.50
C ALA A 76 3.71 6.05 3.88
N THR A 77 3.55 6.45 5.15
CA THR A 77 2.26 6.94 5.65
C THR A 77 2.11 8.45 5.55
N ARG A 78 3.21 9.15 5.31
CA ARG A 78 3.27 10.60 5.16
C ARG A 78 4.29 10.93 4.08
N PRO A 79 4.06 12.00 3.31
CA PRO A 79 5.06 12.51 2.40
C PRO A 79 6.33 12.80 3.20
N ASP A 80 7.49 12.43 2.67
CA ASP A 80 8.76 12.84 3.25
C ASP A 80 8.74 14.36 3.28
N THR A 81 8.58 14.94 4.47
CA THR A 81 8.94 16.32 4.69
C THR A 81 10.43 16.38 4.48
N VAL A 82 10.84 16.58 3.23
CA VAL A 82 12.11 17.20 2.93
C VAL A 82 12.06 18.51 3.69
N ASP A 83 12.77 18.56 4.82
CA ASP A 83 13.08 19.81 5.48
C ASP A 83 13.49 20.78 4.37
N PRO A 84 12.82 21.93 4.22
CA PRO A 84 13.17 22.87 3.19
C PRO A 84 14.52 23.45 3.59
N ILE A 85 15.60 22.89 3.05
CA ILE A 85 16.94 23.48 2.95
C ILE A 85 17.34 24.26 4.22
N MET A 86 17.91 23.58 5.22
CA MET A 86 18.96 24.18 6.06
C MET A 86 19.95 23.13 6.56
#